data_AF-A0A956JSI8-F1
#
_entry.id   AF-A0A956JSI8-F1
#
_cell.length_a   1.000
_cell.length_b   1.000
_cell.length_c   1.000
_cell.angle_alpha   90.00
_cell.angle_beta   90.00
_cell.angle_gamma   90.00
#
_symmetry.space_group_name_H-M   'P 1'
#
loop_
_entity.id
_entity.type
_entity.pdbx_description
1 polymer ?
#
loop_
_entity_poly.entity_id
_entity_poly.type
_entity_poly.pdbx_seq_one_letter_code
_entity_poly.pdbx_strand_id
1 'polypeptide(L)'
;MKTAPLALLSLLLLTLGAAGCKSSLPSDVDTICNAETRAKLGKTEDVRERALKLSNYVNEHLKTESGRQLFSKLFTISPKQRIEKLRAEARRAGLGGCPLADSWAKEIDGDGSDGAKKK
;
A
#
# COMPACT_ATOMS: atom_id res chain seq x y z
N MET A 1 29.13 -59.13 22.61
CA MET A 1 28.12 -59.30 23.66
C MET A 1 27.92 -57.98 24.40
N LYS A 2 26.65 -57.58 24.62
CA LYS A 2 26.13 -56.55 25.56
C LYS A 2 26.42 -55.08 25.22
N THR A 3 25.50 -54.12 25.23
CA THR A 3 24.02 -53.99 25.21
C THR A 3 23.80 -52.47 25.11
N ALA A 4 22.97 -51.99 24.19
CA ALA A 4 22.38 -50.64 24.26
C ALA A 4 21.36 -50.60 25.42
N PRO A 5 21.01 -49.43 26.01
CA PRO A 5 19.84 -48.71 25.47
C PRO A 5 19.73 -47.19 25.76
N LEU A 6 18.92 -46.54 24.92
CA LEU A 6 17.89 -45.55 25.27
C LEU A 6 18.28 -44.30 26.11
N ALA A 7 18.49 -43.18 25.41
CA ALA A 7 18.04 -41.87 25.88
C ALA A 7 17.33 -41.13 24.72
N LEU A 8 16.27 -41.77 24.24
CA LEU A 8 15.15 -41.10 23.55
C LEU A 8 14.31 -40.37 24.61
N LEU A 9 13.68 -39.26 24.20
CA LEU A 9 12.83 -38.33 24.97
C LEU A 9 13.54 -37.14 25.62
N SER A 10 13.59 -36.02 24.89
CA SER A 10 13.29 -34.71 25.47
C SER A 10 12.69 -33.78 24.42
N LEU A 11 11.39 -33.52 24.61
CA LEU A 11 10.65 -32.32 24.20
C LEU A 11 10.61 -31.96 22.70
N LEU A 12 9.77 -32.71 21.98
CA LEU A 12 8.88 -32.13 20.97
C LEU A 12 7.83 -31.28 21.71
N LEU A 13 8.06 -29.99 21.91
CA LEU A 13 7.07 -29.09 22.51
C LEU A 13 7.27 -27.64 22.03
N LEU A 14 6.19 -27.07 21.51
CA LEU A 14 5.93 -25.67 21.14
C LEU A 14 6.54 -25.11 19.84
N THR A 15 5.97 -25.49 18.69
CA THR A 15 5.89 -24.58 17.53
C THR A 15 4.45 -24.36 17.06
N LEU A 16 3.48 -24.44 17.98
CA LEU A 16 2.14 -23.88 17.78
C LEU A 16 2.13 -22.49 18.41
N GLY A 17 2.36 -21.45 17.61
CA GLY A 17 2.35 -20.08 18.10
C GLY A 17 2.34 -19.07 16.96
N ALA A 18 1.12 -18.66 16.59
CA ALA A 18 0.78 -17.58 15.67
C ALA A 18 1.10 -17.81 14.18
N ALA A 19 0.16 -18.47 13.49
CA ALA A 19 -0.28 -18.00 12.18
C ALA A 19 -0.95 -16.62 12.33
N GLY A 20 -0.23 -15.64 12.89
CA GLY A 20 -0.62 -14.25 12.78
C GLY A 20 -0.58 -13.94 11.30
N CYS A 21 -1.69 -13.47 10.74
CA CYS A 21 -1.73 -12.93 9.39
C CYS A 21 -0.58 -11.93 9.28
N LYS A 22 0.56 -12.35 8.69
CA LYS A 22 1.74 -11.52 8.54
C LYS A 22 1.32 -10.36 7.66
N SER A 23 1.11 -9.21 8.29
CA SER A 23 1.03 -7.94 7.60
C SER A 23 2.24 -7.86 6.68
N SER A 24 1.97 -7.68 5.40
CA SER A 24 2.97 -7.78 4.35
C SER A 24 2.88 -6.54 3.47
N LEU A 25 4.01 -6.21 2.85
CA LEU A 25 4.05 -5.09 1.89
C LEU A 25 2.97 -5.21 0.81
N PRO A 26 2.66 -6.40 0.23
CA PRO A 26 1.53 -6.53 -0.69
C PRO A 26 0.18 -6.06 -0.13
N SER A 27 -0.13 -6.36 1.13
CA SER A 27 -1.36 -5.88 1.78
C SER A 27 -1.37 -4.36 1.95
N ASP A 28 -0.21 -3.76 2.22
CA ASP A 28 -0.08 -2.30 2.34
C ASP A 28 -0.18 -1.60 0.99
N VAL A 29 0.38 -2.19 -0.06
CA VAL A 29 0.24 -1.69 -1.45
C VAL A 29 -1.23 -1.74 -1.88
N ASP A 30 -1.95 -2.82 -1.56
CA ASP A 30 -3.38 -2.92 -1.78
C ASP A 30 -4.17 -1.82 -1.03
N THR A 31 -3.81 -1.56 0.23
CA THR A 31 -4.37 -0.44 1.01
C THR A 31 -4.15 0.90 0.32
N ILE A 32 -2.92 1.20 -0.12
CA ILE A 32 -2.61 2.46 -0.82
C ILE A 32 -3.39 2.55 -2.13
N CYS A 33 -3.37 1.50 -2.96
CA CYS A 33 -4.00 1.53 -4.28
C CYS A 33 -5.52 1.68 -4.25
N ASN A 34 -6.17 1.22 -3.18
CA ASN A 34 -7.62 1.31 -3.01
C ASN A 34 -8.06 2.40 -2.01
N ALA A 35 -7.13 3.25 -1.57
CA ALA A 35 -7.36 4.18 -0.49
C ALA A 35 -8.50 5.18 -0.78
N GLU A 36 -8.65 5.67 -2.01
CA GLU A 36 -9.75 6.60 -2.36
C GLU A 36 -11.12 5.95 -2.16
N THR A 37 -11.29 4.73 -2.67
CA THR A 37 -12.53 3.97 -2.54
C THR A 37 -12.82 3.64 -1.08
N ARG A 38 -11.80 3.21 -0.32
CA ARG A 38 -11.96 2.80 1.08
C ARG A 38 -12.17 3.99 2.02
N ALA A 39 -11.55 5.12 1.74
CA ALA A 39 -11.77 6.39 2.44
C ALA A 39 -13.05 7.11 1.98
N LYS A 40 -13.77 6.56 0.98
CA LYS A 40 -15.02 7.11 0.42
C LYS A 40 -14.83 8.54 -0.10
N LEU A 41 -13.71 8.80 -0.76
CA LEU A 41 -13.39 10.13 -1.28
C LEU A 41 -14.27 10.45 -2.50
N GLY A 42 -14.88 11.63 -2.46
CA GLY A 42 -15.75 12.14 -3.52
C GLY A 42 -14.96 12.89 -4.58
N LYS A 43 -15.47 12.91 -5.82
CA LYS A 43 -14.88 13.70 -6.92
C LYS A 43 -15.13 15.21 -6.79
N THR A 44 -16.09 15.60 -5.96
CA THR A 44 -16.48 17.00 -5.73
C THR A 44 -15.84 17.59 -4.49
N GLU A 45 -15.01 16.81 -3.78
CA GLU A 45 -14.27 17.31 -2.63
C GLU A 45 -13.14 18.24 -3.08
N ASP A 46 -12.83 19.23 -2.24
CA ASP A 46 -11.66 20.08 -2.43
C ASP A 46 -10.38 19.23 -2.52
N VAL A 47 -9.46 19.61 -3.42
CA VAL A 47 -8.25 18.83 -3.69
C VAL A 47 -7.38 18.67 -2.44
N ARG A 48 -7.27 19.73 -1.62
CA ARG A 48 -6.48 19.69 -0.39
C ARG A 48 -7.17 18.84 0.67
N GLU A 49 -8.49 18.98 0.83
CA GLU A 49 -9.26 18.13 1.75
C GLU A 49 -9.15 16.65 1.38
N ARG A 50 -9.31 16.33 0.10
CA ARG A 50 -9.17 14.96 -0.43
C ARG A 50 -7.78 14.39 -0.17
N ALA A 51 -6.72 15.18 -0.41
CA ALA A 51 -5.35 14.76 -0.13
C ALA A 51 -5.11 14.48 1.37
N LEU A 52 -5.68 15.30 2.26
CA LEU A 52 -5.59 15.10 3.71
C LEU A 52 -6.32 13.82 4.15
N LYS A 53 -7.56 13.62 3.68
CA LYS A 53 -8.34 12.40 4.01
C LYS A 53 -7.67 11.14 3.48
N LEU A 54 -7.14 11.18 2.26
CA LEU A 54 -6.37 10.08 1.68
C LEU A 54 -5.15 9.74 2.55
N SER A 55 -4.36 10.74 2.93
CA SER A 55 -3.17 10.56 3.75
C SER A 55 -3.51 9.98 5.13
N ASN A 56 -4.54 10.51 5.79
CA ASN A 56 -5.01 10.00 7.07
C ASN A 56 -5.42 8.53 6.96
N TYR A 57 -6.26 8.20 5.97
CA TYR A 57 -6.71 6.83 5.75
C TYR A 57 -5.52 5.87 5.56
N VAL A 58 -4.58 6.22 4.68
CA VAL A 58 -3.41 5.36 4.42
C VAL A 58 -2.58 5.18 5.69
N ASN A 59 -2.24 6.27 6.41
CA ASN A 59 -1.42 6.19 7.61
C ASN A 59 -2.05 5.33 8.73
N GLU A 60 -3.37 5.36 8.88
CA GLU A 60 -4.11 4.54 9.85
C GLU A 60 -4.16 3.05 9.48
N HIS A 61 -4.07 2.72 8.20
CA HIS A 61 -4.30 1.36 7.69
C HIS A 61 -3.03 0.64 7.22
N LEU A 62 -1.90 1.33 7.15
CA LEU A 62 -0.60 0.72 6.85
C LEU A 62 -0.08 -0.07 8.04
N LYS A 63 0.21 -1.35 7.79
CA LYS A 63 0.58 -2.30 8.83
C LYS A 63 2.10 -2.46 8.97
N THR A 64 2.86 -2.17 7.92
CA THR A 64 4.31 -2.37 7.89
C THR A 64 5.07 -1.04 7.76
N GLU A 65 6.31 -1.05 8.28
CA GLU A 65 7.22 0.09 8.11
C GLU A 65 7.59 0.30 6.64
N SER A 66 7.76 -0.78 5.88
CA SER A 66 8.00 -0.70 4.44
C SER A 66 6.85 -0.04 3.69
N GLY A 67 5.60 -0.31 4.07
CA GLY A 67 4.43 0.36 3.52
C GLY A 67 4.42 1.87 3.81
N ARG A 68 4.74 2.27 5.04
CA ARG A 68 4.86 3.70 5.43
C ARG A 68 5.96 4.42 4.67
N GLN A 69 7.13 3.79 4.54
CA GLN A 69 8.24 4.34 3.76
C GLN A 69 7.90 4.45 2.28
N LEU A 70 7.21 3.46 1.71
CA LEU A 70 6.73 3.53 0.34
C LEU A 70 5.80 4.73 0.17
N PHE A 71 4.79 4.89 1.03
CA PHE A 71 3.82 5.98 0.94
C PHE A 71 4.49 7.36 1.07
N SER A 72 5.38 7.53 2.04
CA SER A 72 6.14 8.77 2.23
C SER A 72 6.97 9.15 0.99
N LYS A 73 7.66 8.17 0.39
CA LYS A 73 8.48 8.38 -0.83
C LYS A 73 7.67 8.81 -2.06
N LEU A 74 6.37 8.54 -2.11
CA LEU A 74 5.54 9.03 -3.21
C LEU A 74 5.54 10.56 -3.22
N PHE A 75 5.47 11.21 -2.06
CA PHE A 75 5.39 12.68 -2.02
C PHE A 75 6.72 13.38 -2.31
N THR A 76 7.84 12.66 -2.30
CA THR A 76 9.17 13.22 -2.60
C THR A 76 9.56 13.12 -4.08
N ILE A 77 8.72 12.50 -4.92
CA ILE A 77 8.96 12.34 -6.37
C ILE A 77 7.90 13.08 -7.18
N SER A 78 8.17 13.30 -8.48
CA SER A 78 7.26 14.03 -9.37
C SER A 78 5.93 13.29 -9.58
N PRO A 79 4.82 13.98 -9.88
CA PRO A 79 3.51 13.37 -10.06
C PRO A 79 3.50 12.19 -11.05
N LYS A 80 4.16 12.33 -12.21
CA LYS A 80 4.30 11.23 -13.18
C LYS A 80 5.06 10.03 -12.59
N GLN A 81 6.14 10.26 -11.86
CA GLN A 81 6.89 9.20 -11.20
C GLN A 81 6.08 8.52 -10.08
N ARG A 82 5.18 9.23 -9.38
CA ARG A 82 4.29 8.64 -8.37
C ARG A 82 3.39 7.56 -8.97
N ILE A 83 2.77 7.88 -10.10
CA ILE A 83 1.89 6.95 -10.83
C ILE A 83 2.65 5.70 -11.24
N GLU A 84 3.80 5.87 -11.90
CA GLU A 84 4.61 4.74 -12.36
C GLU A 84 5.14 3.90 -11.20
N LYS A 85 5.56 4.54 -10.10
CA LYS A 85 6.01 3.86 -8.88
C LYS A 85 4.88 3.02 -8.28
N LEU A 86 3.68 3.59 -8.12
CA LEU A 86 2.53 2.87 -7.58
C LEU A 86 2.11 1.69 -8.45
N ARG A 87 2.03 1.88 -9.77
CA ARG A 87 1.74 0.79 -10.72
C ARG A 87 2.79 -0.31 -10.64
N ALA A 88 4.07 0.04 -10.51
CA ALA A 88 5.14 -0.93 -10.37
C ALA A 88 5.05 -1.74 -9.07
N GLU A 89 4.81 -1.09 -7.92
CA GLU A 89 4.65 -1.80 -6.65
C GLU A 89 3.37 -2.66 -6.63
N ALA A 90 2.27 -2.18 -7.23
CA ALA A 90 1.04 -2.97 -7.38
C ALA A 90 1.28 -4.26 -8.18
N ARG A 91 2.00 -4.19 -9.30
CA ARG A 91 2.39 -5.39 -10.08
C ARG A 91 3.27 -6.34 -9.27
N ARG A 92 4.25 -5.83 -8.52
CA ARG A 92 5.12 -6.65 -7.65
C ARG A 92 4.34 -7.31 -6.51
N ALA A 93 3.29 -6.66 -6.03
CA ALA A 93 2.37 -7.20 -5.03
C ALA A 93 1.38 -8.23 -5.61
N GLY A 94 1.41 -8.48 -6.93
CA GLY A 94 0.47 -9.39 -7.60
C GLY A 94 -0.92 -8.80 -7.83
N LEU A 95 -1.07 -7.47 -7.73
CA LEU A 95 -2.32 -6.78 -8.02
C LEU A 95 -2.48 -6.56 -9.53
N GLY A 96 -3.72 -6.67 -10.03
CA GLY A 96 -4.04 -6.41 -11.44
C GLY A 96 -3.96 -4.93 -11.85
N GLY A 97 -3.81 -4.01 -10.90
CA GLY A 97 -3.76 -2.58 -11.16
C GLY A 97 -3.71 -1.77 -9.87
N CYS A 98 -3.71 -0.44 -10.00
CA CYS A 98 -3.71 0.49 -8.87
C CYS A 98 -4.69 1.65 -9.15
N PRO A 99 -5.96 1.55 -8.71
CA PRO A 99 -6.98 2.56 -8.98
C PRO A 99 -6.57 4.00 -8.61
N LEU A 100 -5.86 4.17 -7.49
CA LEU A 100 -5.30 5.47 -7.08
C LEU A 100 -4.35 6.05 -8.16
N ALA A 101 -3.47 5.23 -8.72
CA ALA A 101 -2.54 5.67 -9.75
C ALA A 101 -3.28 6.07 -11.05
N ASP A 102 -4.35 5.36 -11.39
CA ASP A 102 -5.18 5.67 -12.56
C ASP A 102 -6.02 6.93 -12.34
N SER A 103 -6.44 7.19 -11.11
CA SER A 103 -7.10 8.43 -10.69
C SER A 103 -6.18 9.64 -10.89
N TRP A 104 -4.95 9.55 -10.35
CA TRP A 104 -3.95 10.61 -10.51
C TRP A 104 -3.50 10.82 -11.95
N ALA A 105 -3.42 9.76 -12.77
CA ALA A 105 -3.11 9.90 -14.18
C ALA A 105 -4.14 10.78 -14.91
N LYS A 106 -5.43 10.56 -14.65
CA LYS A 106 -6.51 11.36 -15.24
C LYS A 106 -6.45 12.83 -14.81
N GLU A 107 -6.04 13.11 -13.58
CA GLU A 107 -5.88 14.49 -13.08
C GLU A 107 -4.75 15.22 -13.80
N ILE A 108 -3.60 14.56 -14.00
CA ILE A 108 -2.46 15.14 -14.73
C ILE A 108 -2.81 15.38 -16.20
N ASP A 109 -3.50 14.44 -16.84
CA ASP A 109 -3.86 14.55 -18.25
C ASP A 109 -5.03 15.54 -18.48
N GLY A 110 -5.86 15.78 -17.47
CA GLY A 110 -7.03 16.67 -17.50
C GLY A 110 -6.75 18.15 -17.26
N ASP A 111 -5.57 18.51 -16.73
CA ASP A 111 -5.19 19.90 -16.40
C ASP A 111 -4.90 20.78 -17.65
N GLY A 112 -4.94 20.20 -18.86
CA GLY A 112 -4.64 20.91 -20.11
C GLY A 112 -5.74 21.82 -20.67
N SER A 113 -6.94 21.91 -20.07
CA SER A 113 -8.11 22.52 -20.74
C SER A 113 -8.68 23.83 -20.17
N ASP A 114 -8.33 24.29 -18.97
CA ASP A 114 -9.02 25.44 -18.35
C ASP A 114 -8.13 26.63 -17.91
N GLY A 115 -6.87 26.69 -18.34
CA GLY A 115 -5.96 27.81 -18.06
C GLY A 115 -6.04 29.00 -19.04
N ALA A 116 -6.86 28.93 -20.09
CA ALA A 116 -6.97 29.97 -21.11
C ALA A 116 -8.27 30.80 -20.97
N LYS A 117 -8.55 31.36 -19.79
CA LYS A 117 -9.40 32.55 -19.70
C LYS A 117 -8.57 33.75 -19.28
N LYS A 118 -7.98 34.38 -20.31
CA LYS A 118 -7.72 35.83 -20.31
C LYS A 118 -9.06 36.53 -20.02
N LYS A 119 -9.15 37.28 -18.94
CA LYS A 119 -9.84 38.58 -18.89
C LYS A 119 -9.11 39.48 -17.93
#